data_AF-A0A3D5QD28-F1
#
_entry.id   AF-A0A3D5QD28-F1
#
_cell.length_a   1.000
_cell.length_b   1.000
_cell.length_c   1.000
_cell.angle_alpha   90.00
_cell.angle_beta   90.00
_cell.angle_gamma   90.00
#
_symmetry.space_group_name_H-M   'P 1'
#
loop_
_entity.id
_entity.type
_entity.pdbx_description
1 polymer ?
#
loop_
_entity_poly.entity_id
_entity_poly.type
_entity_poly.pdbx_seq_one_letter_code
_entity_poly.pdbx_strand_id
1 'polypeptide(L)' 'MNVYILGGLKRLEKEYKKVGRKHGCKTRVLNTHCTNCNKCLKDSDAVIFMVDNASHKMVQSAKCFLQVEIP' A
#
# COMPACT_ATOMS: atom_id res chain seq x y z
N MET A 1 -10.14 10.95 0.88
CA MET A 1 -8.78 10.49 1.20
C MET A 1 -8.56 9.07 0.71
N ASN A 2 -7.51 8.84 -0.08
CA ASN A 2 -7.07 7.57 -0.65
C ASN A 2 -5.89 7.03 0.17
N VAL A 3 -6.14 5.95 0.90
CA VAL A 3 -5.13 5.27 1.72
C VAL A 3 -4.68 4.00 1.02
N TYR A 4 -3.38 3.87 0.80
CA TYR A 4 -2.78 2.70 0.18
C TYR A 4 -2.09 1.84 1.24
N ILE A 5 -2.41 0.55 1.28
CA ILE A 5 -1.73 -0.43 2.12
C ILE A 5 -0.86 -1.30 1.23
N LEU A 6 0.44 -1.30 1.49
CA LEU A 6 1.43 -2.09 0.79
C LEU A 6 1.78 -3.30 1.64
N GLY A 7 1.42 -4.48 1.13
CA GLY A 7 1.61 -5.76 1.80
C GLY A 7 0.37 -6.16 2.59
N GLY A 8 0.60 -6.57 3.83
CA GLY A 8 -0.40 -7.15 4.71
C GLY A 8 -0.83 -8.55 4.26
N LEU A 9 -1.48 -9.27 5.16
CA LEU A 9 -2.01 -10.59 4.84
C LEU A 9 -3.18 -10.48 3.85
N LYS A 10 -3.09 -11.16 2.69
CA LYS A 10 -4.16 -11.20 1.66
C LYS A 10 -5.52 -11.61 2.24
N ARG A 11 -5.53 -12.53 3.21
CA ARG A 11 -6.77 -12.96 3.89
C ARG A 11 -7.48 -11.84 4.68
N LEU A 12 -6.77 -10.77 5.04
CA LEU A 12 -7.30 -9.63 5.80
C LEU A 12 -7.67 -8.44 4.91
N GLU A 13 -7.55 -8.55 3.58
CA GLU A 13 -7.82 -7.45 2.65
C GLU A 13 -9.22 -6.84 2.83
N LYS A 14 -10.24 -7.69 3.05
CA LYS A 14 -11.61 -7.25 3.31
C LYS A 14 -11.72 -6.42 4.58
N GLU A 15 -11.02 -6.82 5.64
CA GLU A 15 -11.02 -6.11 6.92
C GLU A 15 -10.29 -4.78 6.82
N TYR A 16 -9.15 -4.71 6.11
CA TYR A 16 -8.46 -3.45 5.85
C TYR A 16 -9.38 -2.44 5.15
N LYS A 17 -10.07 -2.88 4.10
CA LYS A 17 -11.04 -2.04 3.36
C LYS A 17 -12.24 -1.63 4.23
N LYS A 18 -12.70 -2.52 5.12
CA LYS A 18 -13.79 -2.24 6.05
C LYS A 18 -13.41 -1.17 7.07
N VAL A 19 -12.21 -1.27 7.67
CA VAL A 19 -11.69 -0.26 8.60
C VAL A 19 -11.51 1.08 7.89
N GLY A 20 -10.97 1.08 6.68
CA GLY A 20 -10.87 2.29 5.85
C GLY A 20 -12.21 2.99 5.66
N ARG A 21 -13.23 2.25 5.20
CA ARG A 21 -14.59 2.79 5.01
C ARG A 21 -15.19 3.32 6.31
N LYS A 22 -14.96 2.65 7.45
CA LYS A 22 -15.42 3.10 8.77
C LYS A 22 -14.89 4.50 9.12
N HIS A 23 -13.71 4.87 8.63
CA HIS A 23 -13.08 6.17 8.85
C HIS A 23 -13.20 7.11 7.63
N GLY A 24 -14.12 6.84 6.70
CA GLY A 24 -14.32 7.69 5.52
C GLY A 24 -13.18 7.67 4.49
N CYS A 25 -12.31 6.66 4.55
CA CYS A 25 -11.15 6.53 3.67
C CYS A 25 -11.42 5.52 2.54
N LYS A 26 -11.00 5.85 1.32
CA LYS A 26 -10.93 4.90 0.22
C LYS A 26 -9.64 4.10 0.35
N THR A 27 -9.75 2.85 0.78
CA THR A 27 -8.58 2.01 1.03
C THR A 27 -8.31 1.06 -0.13
N ARG A 28 -7.07 1.09 -0.62
CA ARG A 28 -6.55 0.19 -1.67
C ARG A 28 -5.44 -0.65 -1.07
N VAL A 29 -5.44 -1.95 -1.34
CA VAL A 29 -4.48 -2.89 -0.78
C VAL A 29 -3.69 -3.48 -1.94
N LEU A 30 -2.38 -3.35 -1.89
CA LEU A 30 -1.42 -3.92 -2.84
C LEU A 30 -0.66 -5.00 -2.10
N ASN A 31 -1.21 -6.21 -2.11
CA ASN A 31 -0.63 -7.40 -1.44
C ASN A 31 0.34 -8.19 -2.33
N THR A 32 0.58 -7.70 -3.54
CA THR A 32 1.55 -8.24 -4.50
C THR A 32 2.49 -7.14 -4.98
N HIS A 33 3.62 -7.56 -5.52
CA HIS A 33 4.63 -6.66 -6.08
C HIS A 33 4.05 -5.75 -7.17
N CYS A 34 4.17 -4.42 -7.01
CA CYS A 34 3.90 -3.45 -8.07
C CYS A 34 5.19 -3.20 -8.86
N THR A 35 5.17 -3.45 -10.16
CA THR A 35 6.30 -3.15 -11.07
C THR A 35 6.42 -1.67 -11.41
N ASN A 36 5.34 -0.89 -11.28
CA ASN A 36 5.34 0.55 -11.57
C ASN A 36 4.71 1.34 -10.42
N CYS A 37 5.52 1.54 -9.38
CA CYS A 37 5.16 2.20 -8.14
C CYS A 37 4.50 3.58 -8.33
N ASN A 38 5.03 4.39 -9.25
CA ASN A 38 4.54 5.74 -9.50
C ASN A 38 3.10 5.73 -10.06
N LYS A 39 2.75 4.73 -10.89
CA LYS A 39 1.35 4.51 -11.32
C LYS A 39 0.47 3.98 -10.20
N CYS A 40 1.01 3.12 -9.33
CA CYS A 40 0.24 2.48 -8.27
C CYS A 40 -0.18 3.46 -7.17
N LEU A 41 0.57 4.54 -6.93
CA LEU A 41 0.32 5.51 -5.84
C LEU A 41 -0.02 6.92 -6.32
N LYS A 42 -0.30 7.13 -7.61
CA LYS A 42 -0.50 8.45 -8.20
C LYS A 42 -1.53 9.33 -7.46
N ASP A 43 -2.56 8.74 -6.88
CA ASP A 43 -3.64 9.43 -6.16
C ASP A 43 -3.59 9.18 -4.64
N SER A 44 -2.47 8.73 -4.07
CA SER A 44 -2.37 8.41 -2.65
C SER A 44 -2.23 9.66 -1.78
N ASP A 45 -3.08 9.79 -0.77
CA ASP A 45 -2.93 10.78 0.30
C ASP A 45 -2.09 10.23 1.47
N ALA A 46 -2.13 8.91 1.66
CA ALA A 46 -1.34 8.22 2.68
C ALA A 46 -0.98 6.79 2.23
N VAL A 47 0.17 6.32 2.71
CA VAL A 47 0.70 4.99 2.39
C VAL A 47 1.11 4.29 3.69
N ILE A 48 0.61 3.07 3.90
CA ILE A 48 0.90 2.23 5.06
C ILE A 48 1.68 1.00 4.58
N PHE A 49 2.88 0.82 5.12
CA PHE A 49 3.72 -0.35 4.84
C PHE A 49 3.47 -1.44 5.87
N MET A 50 2.94 -2.58 5.42
CA MET A 50 2.72 -3.78 6.21
C MET A 50 3.52 -4.94 5.60
N VAL A 51 4.84 -4.81 5.57
CA VAL A 51 5.74 -5.82 4.99
C VAL A 51 6.32 -6.70 6.09
N ASP A 52 6.29 -8.02 5.89
CA ASP A 52 7.03 -8.96 6.73
C ASP A 52 8.45 -9.18 6.20
N ASN A 53 9.32 -9.78 7.02
CA ASN A 53 10.72 -10.02 6.67
C ASN A 53 10.89 -11.02 5.51
N ALA A 54 9.89 -11.84 5.21
CA ALA A 54 9.90 -12.83 4.12
C ALA A 54 9.54 -12.21 2.76
N SER A 55 8.93 -11.02 2.75
CA SER A 55 8.47 -10.33 1.56
C SER A 55 9.56 -9.49 0.89
N HIS A 56 10.74 -10.07 0.63
CA HIS A 56 11.91 -9.41 0.01
C HIS A 56 11.55 -8.56 -1.24
N LYS A 57 10.56 -9.00 -2.02
CA LYS A 57 10.08 -8.26 -3.21
C LYS A 57 9.25 -7.02 -2.84
N MET A 58 8.49 -7.05 -1.75
CA MET A 58 7.72 -5.90 -1.27
C MET A 58 8.61 -4.85 -0.61
N VAL A 59 9.71 -5.25 0.02
CA VAL A 59 10.74 -4.33 0.54
C VAL A 59 11.38 -3.54 -0.61
N GLN A 60 11.59 -4.16 -1.78
CA GLN A 60 12.03 -3.46 -2.98
C GLN A 60 10.98 -2.46 -3.48
N SER A 61 9.69 -2.83 -3.49
CA SER A 61 8.62 -1.89 -3.79
C SER A 61 8.63 -0.71 -2.80
N ALA A 62 8.80 -0.96 -1.49
CA ALA A 62 8.93 0.07 -0.45
C ALA A 62 10.08 1.04 -0.68
N LYS A 63 11.26 0.52 -1.06
CA LYS A 63 12.41 1.37 -1.44
C LYS A 63 12.09 2.24 -2.64
N CYS A 64 11.44 1.68 -3.67
CA CYS A 64 11.02 2.44 -4.83
C CYS A 64 10.04 3.56 -4.45
N PHE A 65 9.15 3.36 -3.48
CA PHE A 65 8.23 4.38 -3.00
C PHE A 65 8.89 5.50 -2.18
N LEU A 66 9.91 5.18 -1.36
CA LEU A 66 10.64 6.18 -0.58
C LEU A 66 11.62 7.02 -1.40
N GLN A 67 11.95 6.58 -2.62
CA GLN A 67 12.81 7.31 -3.56
C GLN A 67 12.02 8.25 -4.48
N VAL A 68 10.68 8.20 -4.45
CA VAL A 68 9.86 9.19 -5.16
C VAL A 68 9.80 10.43 -4.25
N GLU A 69 10.45 11.52 -4.66
CA GLU A 69 10.21 12.83 -4.07
C GLU A 69 8.70 13.11 -4.15
N ILE A 70 8.06 13.14 -2.99
CA ILE A 70 6.69 13.62 -2.87
C ILE A 70 6.79 15.14 -3.13
N PRO A 71 6.17 15.67 -4.20
CA PRO A 71 6.26 17.08 -4.53
C PRO A 71 5.70 17.99 -3.41
#